data_AF-A0A938WQA3-F1
#
_entry.id   AF-A0A938WQA3-F1
#
_cell.length_a   1.000
_cell.length_b   1.000
_cell.length_c   1.000
_cell.angle_alpha   90.00
_cell.angle_beta   90.00
_cell.angle_gamma   90.00
#
_symmetry.space_group_name_H-M   'P 1'
#
loop_
_entity.id
_entity.type
_entity.pdbx_description
1 polymer ?
#
loop_
_entity_poly.entity_id
_entity_poly.type
_entity_poly.pdbx_seq_one_letter_code
_entity_poly.pdbx_strand_id
1 'polypeptide(L)'
;MYNILRCLFGRWSLVRRVGKGRFSYAGPYHGGHASYVYLETPSGRVYDGPFSFSGGSMTARTLFFNSPYDDGIIKFGGRYSRGRKTGRWKYQRRGRGYSRRLMVDYVDGIPEGTACYIGRGNTYGIGPRSRMVMLTLSMAGGKPVGPISGRFGDCPFSGQCDADGYPDGMWVYGSTSRKRTSVDYEHWEHGKLLESYTLDFSTGHRSEKAPSMLAMVKDIICEECMPLVNSVRRNAAVWDGDIKVKEA
;
A
#
# COMPACT_ATOMS: atom_id res chain seq x y z
N MET A 1 -23.64 32.41 -12.47
CA MET A 1 -24.50 32.39 -11.26
C MET A 1 -23.94 31.33 -10.31
N TYR A 2 -23.24 31.74 -9.26
CA TYR A 2 -22.59 30.83 -8.29
C TYR A 2 -23.60 30.47 -7.21
N ASN A 3 -24.07 29.23 -7.15
CA ASN A 3 -24.93 28.77 -6.05
C ASN A 3 -24.05 28.38 -4.85
N ILE A 4 -23.88 29.32 -3.92
CA ILE A 4 -23.43 29.05 -2.55
C ILE A 4 -24.67 28.57 -1.79
N LEU A 5 -24.82 27.27 -1.59
CA LEU A 5 -25.88 26.74 -0.72
C LEU A 5 -25.40 26.82 0.74
N ARG A 6 -26.02 27.74 1.49
CA ARG A 6 -25.89 27.91 2.95
C ARG A 6 -26.66 26.82 3.69
N CYS A 7 -26.08 26.28 4.76
CA CYS A 7 -26.85 25.93 5.96
C CYS A 7 -25.96 25.94 7.21
N LEU A 8 -26.59 26.25 8.33
CA LEU A 8 -26.08 26.65 9.64
C LEU A 8 -25.13 25.60 10.24
N PHE A 9 -24.20 26.04 11.12
CA PHE A 9 -23.17 25.23 11.83
C PHE A 9 -21.83 24.97 11.11
N GLY A 10 -21.24 26.00 10.51
CA GLY A 10 -19.77 26.18 10.55
C GLY A 10 -18.87 25.23 9.74
N ARG A 11 -19.38 24.43 8.81
CA ARG A 11 -18.54 23.70 7.82
C ARG A 11 -19.04 23.94 6.40
N TRP A 12 -18.27 24.73 5.65
CA TRP A 12 -18.57 25.10 4.28
C TRP A 12 -18.36 23.93 3.32
N SER A 13 -19.28 23.77 2.37
CA SER A 13 -19.07 22.91 1.19
C SER A 13 -19.16 23.78 -0.07
N LEU A 14 -18.28 23.49 -1.02
CA LEU A 14 -18.16 24.22 -2.27
C LEU A 14 -18.44 23.28 -3.43
N VAL A 15 -19.47 23.60 -4.21
CA VAL A 15 -19.77 22.93 -5.47
C VAL A 15 -19.58 23.90 -6.61
N ARG A 16 -18.82 23.51 -7.64
CA ARG A 16 -18.63 24.31 -8.85
C ARG A 16 -18.75 23.45 -10.08
N ARG A 17 -19.34 24.00 -11.14
CA ARG A 17 -19.29 23.38 -12.47
C ARG A 17 -17.90 23.61 -13.06
N VAL A 18 -17.27 22.55 -13.57
CA VAL A 18 -15.89 22.60 -14.11
C VAL A 18 -15.85 22.30 -15.61
N GLY A 19 -16.99 21.90 -16.19
CA GLY A 19 -17.13 21.61 -17.62
C GLY A 19 -18.52 21.06 -17.96
N LYS A 20 -18.71 20.60 -19.19
CA LYS A 20 -19.96 19.91 -19.60
C LYS A 20 -20.15 18.65 -18.75
N GLY A 21 -21.19 18.65 -17.91
CA GLY A 21 -21.55 17.52 -17.03
C GLY A 21 -20.61 17.26 -15.84
N ARG A 22 -19.50 18.00 -15.70
CA ARG A 22 -18.52 17.83 -14.63
C ARG A 22 -18.67 18.88 -13.54
N PHE A 23 -18.56 18.42 -12.29
CA PHE A 23 -18.66 19.22 -11.09
C PHE A 23 -17.49 18.94 -10.16
N SER A 24 -17.03 19.94 -9.43
CA SER A 24 -16.09 19.79 -8.32
C SER A 24 -16.83 19.96 -7.01
N TYR A 25 -16.55 19.08 -6.06
CA TYR A 25 -16.96 19.20 -4.68
C TYR A 25 -15.73 19.42 -3.80
N ALA A 26 -15.83 20.31 -2.81
CA ALA A 26 -14.88 20.39 -1.71
C ALA A 26 -15.65 20.61 -0.40
N GLY A 27 -15.49 19.73 0.58
CA GLY A 27 -16.23 19.85 1.84
C GLY A 27 -16.17 18.59 2.71
N PRO A 28 -17.03 18.53 3.75
CA PRO A 28 -17.11 17.39 4.65
C PRO A 28 -17.37 16.06 3.92
N TYR A 29 -16.58 15.04 4.24
CA TYR A 29 -16.66 13.74 3.60
C TYR A 29 -16.31 12.67 4.63
N HIS A 30 -17.28 11.83 5.02
CA HIS A 30 -17.11 10.68 5.93
C HIS A 30 -16.05 10.91 7.05
N GLY A 31 -16.36 11.71 8.07
CA GLY A 31 -15.43 11.95 9.18
C GLY A 31 -14.19 12.81 8.86
N GLY A 32 -14.04 13.26 7.62
CA GLY A 32 -12.95 14.14 7.18
C GLY A 32 -13.43 15.20 6.19
N HIS A 33 -12.52 15.61 5.31
CA HIS A 33 -12.75 16.57 4.25
C HIS A 33 -12.21 16.00 2.93
N ALA A 34 -13.00 16.08 1.86
CA ALA A 34 -12.56 15.68 0.53
C ALA A 34 -12.71 16.81 -0.48
N SER A 35 -11.88 16.77 -1.51
CA SER A 35 -12.01 17.56 -2.72
C SER A 35 -11.91 16.64 -3.93
N TYR A 36 -12.92 16.63 -4.79
CA TYR A 36 -12.99 15.73 -5.94
C TYR A 36 -13.80 16.27 -7.11
N VAL A 37 -13.50 15.77 -8.30
CA VAL A 37 -14.27 16.03 -9.53
C VAL A 37 -15.15 14.81 -9.85
N TYR A 38 -16.38 15.06 -10.29
CA TYR A 38 -17.35 14.02 -10.60
C TYR A 38 -18.26 14.41 -11.78
N LEU A 39 -18.84 13.39 -12.39
CA LEU A 39 -19.97 13.44 -13.32
C LEU A 39 -21.25 13.13 -12.56
N GLU A 40 -22.31 13.90 -12.79
CA GLU A 40 -23.65 13.56 -12.29
C GLU A 40 -24.29 12.56 -13.26
N THR A 41 -24.76 11.43 -12.74
CA THR A 41 -25.49 10.41 -13.51
C THR A 41 -26.83 10.12 -12.84
N PRO A 42 -27.81 9.51 -13.53
CA PRO A 42 -29.08 9.11 -12.90
C PRO A 42 -28.89 8.18 -11.69
N SER A 43 -27.83 7.37 -11.71
CA SER A 43 -27.42 6.47 -10.61
C SER A 43 -26.59 7.15 -9.51
N GLY A 44 -26.37 8.46 -9.61
CA GLY A 44 -25.59 9.26 -8.67
C GLY A 44 -24.23 9.72 -9.22
N ARG A 45 -23.32 10.10 -8.32
CA ARG A 45 -22.03 10.70 -8.70
C ARG A 45 -21.00 9.66 -9.12
N VAL A 46 -20.39 9.87 -10.28
CA VAL A 46 -19.24 9.09 -10.78
C VAL A 46 -17.98 9.95 -10.71
N TYR A 47 -16.97 9.54 -9.94
CA TYR A 47 -15.73 10.30 -9.82
C TYR A 47 -14.94 10.32 -11.14
N ASP A 48 -14.52 11.50 -11.58
CA ASP A 48 -13.89 11.68 -12.90
C ASP A 48 -12.95 12.89 -12.87
N GLY A 49 -11.70 12.63 -12.50
CA GLY A 49 -10.67 13.64 -12.31
C GLY A 49 -9.94 13.51 -10.95
N PRO A 50 -9.25 14.58 -10.52
CA PRO A 50 -8.53 14.59 -9.25
C PRO A 50 -9.44 14.28 -8.05
N PHE A 51 -8.87 13.56 -7.09
CA PHE A 51 -9.49 13.25 -5.80
C PHE A 51 -8.46 13.42 -4.69
N SER A 52 -8.88 14.03 -3.59
CA SER A 52 -8.10 14.15 -2.37
C SER A 52 -8.99 14.05 -1.15
N PHE A 53 -8.47 13.45 -0.08
CA PHE A 53 -9.10 13.36 1.22
C PHE A 53 -8.08 13.61 2.32
N SER A 54 -8.55 14.24 3.39
CA SER A 54 -7.83 14.38 4.65
C SER A 54 -8.83 14.28 5.80
N GLY A 55 -8.57 13.41 6.77
CA GLY A 55 -9.41 13.21 7.95
C GLY A 55 -8.58 12.87 9.18
N GLY A 56 -9.14 13.15 10.36
CA GLY A 56 -8.63 12.63 11.64
C GLY A 56 -9.12 11.18 11.86
N SER A 57 -8.78 10.61 13.03
CA SER A 57 -9.13 9.23 13.39
C SER A 57 -10.57 8.91 13.01
N MET A 58 -10.72 8.10 11.97
CA MET A 58 -11.97 7.42 11.68
C MET A 58 -11.93 6.21 12.58
N THR A 59 -12.71 6.25 13.66
CA THR A 59 -12.92 5.05 14.50
C THR A 59 -13.28 3.89 13.59
N ALA A 60 -12.84 2.68 13.96
CA ALA A 60 -13.11 1.40 13.28
C ALA A 60 -14.58 1.16 12.84
N ARG A 61 -15.52 1.99 13.30
CA ARG A 61 -16.94 2.00 12.90
C ARG A 61 -17.24 2.76 11.62
N THR A 62 -16.38 3.66 11.14
CA THR A 62 -16.70 4.55 9.99
C THR A 62 -16.19 4.02 8.65
N LEU A 63 -15.26 3.06 8.70
CA LEU A 63 -14.82 2.22 7.59
C LEU A 63 -14.58 0.83 8.15
N PHE A 64 -14.88 -0.22 7.39
CA PHE A 64 -14.82 -1.64 7.78
C PHE A 64 -13.39 -2.15 8.14
N PHE A 65 -12.71 -1.55 9.12
CA PHE A 65 -11.36 -1.89 9.53
C PHE A 65 -11.25 -2.13 11.03
N ASN A 66 -10.86 -3.35 11.40
CA ASN A 66 -10.13 -3.61 12.63
C ASN A 66 -8.67 -3.15 12.42
N SER A 67 -8.43 -1.84 12.42
CA SER A 67 -7.06 -1.32 12.46
C SER A 67 -6.63 -1.23 13.94
N PRO A 68 -5.50 -1.81 14.36
CA PRO A 68 -5.02 -1.74 15.74
C PRO A 68 -4.61 -0.33 16.18
N TYR A 69 -4.53 0.61 15.24
CA TYR A 69 -4.21 2.01 15.51
C TYR A 69 -5.51 2.82 15.53
N ASP A 70 -5.89 3.36 16.68
CA ASP A 70 -7.11 4.17 16.87
C ASP A 70 -6.86 5.69 16.82
N ASP A 71 -5.61 6.11 16.56
CA ASP A 71 -5.25 7.52 16.42
C ASP A 71 -4.69 7.84 15.03
N GLY A 72 -4.62 9.12 14.68
CA GLY A 72 -3.85 9.60 13.53
C GLY A 72 -4.63 10.27 12.40
N ILE A 73 -3.88 10.99 11.56
CA ILE A 73 -4.36 11.68 10.36
C ILE A 73 -4.20 10.74 9.18
N ILE A 74 -5.29 10.55 8.44
CA ILE A 74 -5.33 9.80 7.18
C ILE A 74 -5.41 10.81 6.04
N LYS A 75 -4.54 10.65 5.04
CA LYS A 75 -4.58 11.40 3.79
C LYS A 75 -4.44 10.44 2.63
N PHE A 76 -5.25 10.62 1.61
CA PHE A 76 -5.05 9.91 0.36
C PHE A 76 -5.56 10.72 -0.81
N GLY A 77 -5.05 10.41 -1.99
CA GLY A 77 -5.48 11.07 -3.21
C GLY A 77 -4.82 10.49 -4.44
N GLY A 78 -5.41 10.84 -5.58
CA GLY A 78 -5.02 10.37 -6.89
C GLY A 78 -5.98 10.92 -7.93
N ARG A 79 -6.17 10.18 -9.01
CA ARG A 79 -7.17 10.52 -10.03
C ARG A 79 -8.11 9.35 -10.27
N TYR A 80 -9.35 9.69 -10.57
CA TYR A 80 -10.32 8.80 -11.16
C TYR A 80 -10.49 9.09 -12.65
N SER A 81 -10.84 8.07 -13.41
CA SER A 81 -11.39 8.17 -14.76
C SER A 81 -12.66 7.32 -14.77
N ARG A 82 -13.82 7.94 -15.02
CA ARG A 82 -15.13 7.24 -15.07
C ARG A 82 -15.37 6.28 -13.88
N GLY A 83 -15.05 6.71 -12.68
CA GLY A 83 -15.24 5.97 -11.44
C GLY A 83 -14.10 5.01 -11.07
N ARG A 84 -13.11 4.81 -11.93
CA ARG A 84 -11.98 3.88 -11.73
C ARG A 84 -10.70 4.63 -11.37
N LYS A 85 -9.93 4.11 -10.40
CA LYS A 85 -8.63 4.70 -10.01
C LYS A 85 -7.67 4.63 -11.21
N THR A 86 -6.96 5.72 -11.48
CA THR A 86 -5.96 5.76 -12.55
C THR A 86 -4.75 6.60 -12.15
N GLY A 87 -3.59 6.25 -12.71
CA GLY A 87 -2.31 6.87 -12.43
C GLY A 87 -1.87 6.64 -10.99
N ARG A 88 -0.97 7.50 -10.51
CA ARG A 88 -0.39 7.36 -9.18
C ARG A 88 -1.35 7.79 -8.08
N TRP A 89 -1.61 6.87 -7.17
CA TRP A 89 -2.30 7.11 -5.93
C TRP A 89 -1.32 7.16 -4.77
N LYS A 90 -1.59 8.06 -3.82
CA LYS A 90 -0.80 8.24 -2.62
C LYS A 90 -1.69 8.05 -1.41
N TYR A 91 -1.24 7.21 -0.48
CA TYR A 91 -1.88 6.96 0.79
C TYR A 91 -0.89 7.29 1.89
N GLN A 92 -1.37 7.96 2.93
CA GLN A 92 -0.56 8.36 4.06
C GLN A 92 -1.36 8.23 5.34
N ARG A 93 -0.71 7.69 6.35
CA ARG A 93 -1.19 7.68 7.73
C ARG A 93 -0.10 8.19 8.66
N ARG A 94 -0.47 9.02 9.62
CA ARG A 94 0.47 9.56 10.62
C ARG A 94 -0.22 9.69 11.96
N GLY A 95 0.36 9.09 13.00
CA GLY A 95 -0.07 9.25 14.38
C GLY A 95 1.12 9.51 15.29
N ARG A 96 0.92 9.33 16.60
CA ARG A 96 1.99 9.59 17.58
C ARG A 96 3.06 8.51 17.47
N GLY A 97 4.27 8.90 17.08
CA GLY A 97 5.41 7.97 17.01
C GLY A 97 5.42 7.04 15.79
N TYR A 98 4.52 7.21 14.82
CA TYR A 98 4.54 6.42 13.59
C TYR A 98 4.11 7.21 12.34
N SER A 99 4.58 6.77 11.17
CA SER A 99 4.13 7.27 9.87
C SER A 99 4.21 6.19 8.81
N ARG A 100 3.15 6.05 8.01
CA ARG A 100 3.04 5.14 6.87
C ARG A 100 2.78 5.92 5.61
N ARG A 101 3.40 5.50 4.52
CA ARG A 101 3.16 6.01 3.17
C ARG A 101 3.15 4.85 2.20
N LEU A 102 2.17 4.85 1.32
CA LEU A 102 2.07 3.90 0.22
C LEU A 102 1.80 4.70 -1.06
N MET A 103 2.52 4.37 -2.12
CA MET A 103 2.24 4.83 -3.48
C MET A 103 1.92 3.61 -4.32
N VAL A 104 0.84 3.67 -5.10
CA VAL A 104 0.44 2.59 -6.01
C VAL A 104 0.00 3.23 -7.30
N ASP A 105 0.51 2.73 -8.41
CA ASP A 105 0.08 3.11 -9.75
C ASP A 105 -1.11 2.22 -10.18
N TYR A 106 -2.10 2.82 -10.84
CA TYR A 106 -3.33 2.14 -11.26
C TYR A 106 -3.64 2.35 -12.74
N VAL A 107 -4.11 1.30 -13.40
CA VAL A 107 -4.74 1.34 -14.73
C VAL A 107 -6.14 0.73 -14.61
N ASP A 108 -7.17 1.51 -14.94
CA ASP A 108 -8.57 1.11 -14.84
C ASP A 108 -9.00 0.47 -13.49
N GLY A 109 -8.45 1.00 -12.40
CA GLY A 109 -8.72 0.51 -11.05
C GLY A 109 -7.91 -0.72 -10.64
N ILE A 110 -7.04 -1.24 -11.50
CA ILE A 110 -6.16 -2.37 -11.26
C ILE A 110 -4.75 -1.85 -10.93
N PRO A 111 -4.11 -2.30 -9.84
CA PRO A 111 -2.72 -1.99 -9.56
C PRO A 111 -1.81 -2.44 -10.71
N GLU A 112 -1.01 -1.52 -11.24
CA GLU A 112 -0.17 -1.72 -12.42
C GLU A 112 1.07 -0.81 -12.30
N GLY A 113 2.27 -1.33 -12.59
CA GLY A 113 3.52 -0.59 -12.47
C GLY A 113 4.21 -0.80 -11.13
N THR A 114 4.44 0.25 -10.34
CA THR A 114 5.21 0.14 -9.09
C THR A 114 4.36 0.48 -7.87
N ALA A 115 4.43 -0.37 -6.84
CA ALA A 115 3.92 -0.07 -5.51
C ALA A 115 5.09 0.13 -4.53
N CYS A 116 5.11 1.27 -3.83
CA CYS A 116 6.16 1.63 -2.87
C CYS A 116 5.57 1.94 -1.51
N TYR A 117 5.96 1.17 -0.51
CA TYR A 117 5.60 1.37 0.89
C TYR A 117 6.80 1.84 1.71
N ILE A 118 6.55 2.78 2.61
CA ILE A 118 7.50 3.24 3.63
C ILE A 118 6.77 3.38 4.97
N GLY A 119 7.16 2.56 5.94
CA GLY A 119 6.73 2.63 7.33
C GLY A 119 7.85 3.12 8.24
N ARG A 120 7.52 3.96 9.22
CA ARG A 120 8.42 4.40 10.30
C ARG A 120 7.74 4.35 11.66
N GLY A 121 8.49 4.04 12.71
CA GLY A 121 7.94 3.83 14.06
C GLY A 121 7.49 2.39 14.28
N ASN A 122 6.73 2.13 15.34
CA ASN A 122 6.31 0.77 15.70
C ASN A 122 5.51 0.13 14.54
N THR A 123 6.08 -0.87 13.85
CA THR A 123 5.42 -1.71 12.85
C THR A 123 4.90 -2.94 13.56
N TYR A 124 3.57 -3.07 13.68
CA TYR A 124 2.95 -4.27 14.23
C TYR A 124 3.38 -5.49 13.39
N GLY A 125 3.66 -6.61 14.07
CA GLY A 125 3.92 -7.92 13.42
C GLY A 125 5.29 -8.09 12.76
N ILE A 126 5.92 -7.04 12.25
CA ILE A 126 7.16 -7.15 11.45
C ILE A 126 8.40 -7.00 12.33
N GLY A 127 8.75 -8.06 13.06
CA GLY A 127 10.06 -8.25 13.69
C GLY A 127 10.52 -7.16 14.68
N PRO A 128 11.71 -7.29 15.29
CA PRO A 128 12.11 -6.49 16.43
C PRO A 128 12.34 -5.02 16.05
N ARG A 129 11.47 -4.12 16.48
CA ARG A 129 11.72 -2.66 16.60
C ARG A 129 12.33 -2.02 15.33
N SER A 130 11.96 -2.46 14.13
CA SER A 130 12.45 -1.85 12.90
C SER A 130 11.99 -0.39 12.83
N ARG A 131 12.93 0.55 13.04
CA ARG A 131 12.65 2.00 13.00
C ARG A 131 12.06 2.43 11.66
N MET A 132 12.33 1.67 10.60
CA MET A 132 11.85 1.89 9.26
C MET A 132 11.74 0.58 8.48
N VAL A 133 10.65 0.45 7.73
CA VAL A 133 10.42 -0.64 6.77
C VAL A 133 10.17 0.00 5.41
N MET A 134 10.79 -0.56 4.37
CA MET A 134 10.52 -0.19 2.98
C MET A 134 10.25 -1.43 2.17
N LEU A 135 9.26 -1.34 1.27
CA LEU A 135 8.91 -2.38 0.32
C LEU A 135 8.62 -1.73 -1.02
N THR A 136 9.20 -2.27 -2.08
CA THR A 136 8.92 -1.92 -3.46
C THR A 136 8.54 -3.19 -4.20
N LEU A 137 7.37 -3.15 -4.84
CA LEU A 137 6.81 -4.23 -5.63
C LEU A 137 6.64 -3.74 -7.06
N SER A 138 6.98 -4.61 -8.01
CA SER A 138 6.53 -4.49 -9.39
C SER A 138 5.18 -5.22 -9.52
N MET A 139 4.21 -4.58 -10.18
CA MET A 139 2.81 -5.00 -10.23
C MET A 139 2.34 -5.09 -11.67
N ALA A 140 1.62 -6.15 -12.01
CA ALA A 140 0.90 -6.26 -13.29
C ALA A 140 -0.40 -7.04 -13.08
N GLY A 141 -1.50 -6.56 -13.64
CA GLY A 141 -2.80 -7.21 -13.53
C GLY A 141 -3.28 -7.36 -12.07
N GLY A 142 -2.86 -6.44 -11.18
CA GLY A 142 -3.26 -6.44 -9.78
C GLY A 142 -2.49 -7.38 -8.86
N LYS A 143 -1.45 -8.05 -9.35
CA LYS A 143 -0.58 -8.96 -8.57
C LYS A 143 0.90 -8.55 -8.65
N PRO A 144 1.73 -8.89 -7.65
CA PRO A 144 3.17 -8.72 -7.75
C PRO A 144 3.77 -9.60 -8.85
N VAL A 145 4.60 -9.02 -9.72
CA VAL A 145 5.36 -9.73 -10.75
C VAL A 145 6.74 -9.10 -10.88
N GLY A 146 7.78 -9.87 -11.16
CA GLY A 146 9.14 -9.37 -11.29
C GLY A 146 9.75 -8.94 -9.95
N PRO A 147 10.69 -7.95 -9.94
CA PRO A 147 11.49 -7.64 -8.78
C PRO A 147 10.70 -7.15 -7.56
N ILE A 148 11.08 -7.67 -6.41
CA ILE A 148 10.67 -7.25 -5.07
C ILE A 148 11.93 -6.79 -4.33
N SER A 149 11.87 -5.62 -3.69
CA SER A 149 13.03 -5.14 -2.91
C SER A 149 12.62 -4.25 -1.75
N GLY A 150 13.52 -4.10 -0.80
CA GLY A 150 13.26 -3.20 0.31
C GLY A 150 14.29 -3.30 1.42
N ARG A 151 13.88 -2.92 2.62
CA ARG A 151 14.68 -3.07 3.83
C ARG A 151 13.83 -3.22 5.07
N PHE A 152 14.35 -3.98 6.03
CA PHE A 152 13.83 -4.09 7.39
C PHE A 152 14.88 -3.53 8.35
N GLY A 153 14.61 -2.33 8.87
CA GLY A 153 15.64 -1.55 9.56
C GLY A 153 16.80 -1.24 8.61
N ASP A 154 18.01 -1.62 9.03
CA ASP A 154 19.24 -1.45 8.25
C ASP A 154 19.54 -2.65 7.33
N CYS A 155 18.70 -3.69 7.34
CA CYS A 155 18.93 -4.90 6.56
C CYS A 155 18.19 -4.82 5.22
N PRO A 156 18.90 -4.72 4.08
CA PRO A 156 18.26 -4.77 2.78
C PRO A 156 17.73 -6.17 2.48
N PHE A 157 16.76 -6.26 1.57
CA PHE A 157 16.33 -7.53 1.01
C PHE A 157 15.92 -7.36 -0.45
N SER A 158 16.03 -8.45 -1.19
CA SER A 158 15.60 -8.54 -2.58
C SER A 158 15.07 -9.93 -2.89
N GLY A 159 14.13 -10.00 -3.82
CA GLY A 159 13.60 -11.22 -4.38
C GLY A 159 12.85 -10.90 -5.66
N GLN A 160 12.05 -11.83 -6.15
CA GLN A 160 11.21 -11.60 -7.33
C GLN A 160 10.03 -12.58 -7.35
N CYS A 161 9.02 -12.21 -8.12
CA CYS A 161 7.98 -13.11 -8.58
C CYS A 161 8.12 -13.34 -10.10
N ASP A 162 7.62 -14.46 -10.58
CA ASP A 162 7.46 -14.71 -12.01
C ASP A 162 6.26 -13.93 -12.61
N ALA A 163 5.97 -14.17 -13.89
CA ALA A 163 4.84 -13.54 -14.59
C ALA A 163 3.47 -13.99 -14.06
N ASP A 164 3.41 -15.17 -13.43
CA ASP A 164 2.18 -15.73 -12.86
C ASP A 164 1.90 -15.22 -11.44
N GLY A 165 2.88 -14.58 -10.83
CA GLY A 165 2.82 -13.95 -9.51
C GLY A 165 3.28 -14.88 -8.38
N TYR A 166 4.02 -15.93 -8.71
CA TYR A 166 4.63 -16.82 -7.75
C TYR A 166 6.07 -16.36 -7.41
N PRO A 167 6.50 -16.46 -6.14
CA PRO A 167 7.90 -16.26 -5.76
C PRO A 167 8.82 -17.12 -6.62
N ASP A 168 9.89 -16.52 -7.13
CA ASP A 168 10.79 -17.18 -8.05
C ASP A 168 12.23 -16.70 -7.88
N GLY A 169 13.19 -17.52 -8.30
CA GLY A 169 14.62 -17.27 -8.24
C GLY A 169 15.17 -17.06 -6.83
N MET A 170 16.29 -16.34 -6.76
CA MET A 170 17.04 -16.16 -5.53
C MET A 170 16.56 -14.95 -4.74
N TRP A 171 16.13 -15.19 -3.51
CA TRP A 171 15.78 -14.19 -2.53
C TRP A 171 16.94 -14.04 -1.54
N VAL A 172 17.25 -12.80 -1.18
CA VAL A 172 18.42 -12.44 -0.39
C VAL A 172 17.99 -11.47 0.71
N TYR A 173 18.40 -11.75 1.95
CA TYR A 173 18.15 -10.88 3.10
C TYR A 173 19.44 -10.59 3.87
N GLY A 174 19.74 -9.31 4.01
CA GLY A 174 20.96 -8.81 4.61
C GLY A 174 22.02 -8.41 3.59
N SER A 175 23.11 -7.88 4.12
CA SER A 175 24.32 -7.57 3.36
C SER A 175 25.52 -7.68 4.28
N THR A 176 26.68 -7.98 3.73
CA THR A 176 27.93 -8.01 4.49
C THR A 176 28.37 -6.58 4.83
N SER A 177 28.73 -6.36 6.08
CA SER A 177 29.28 -5.09 6.58
C SER A 177 30.29 -5.38 7.70
N ARG A 178 30.98 -4.34 8.21
CA ARG A 178 31.88 -4.48 9.38
C ARG A 178 31.21 -5.13 10.60
N LYS A 179 29.87 -5.08 10.71
CA LYS A 179 29.10 -5.58 11.86
C LYS A 179 28.27 -6.83 11.55
N ARG A 180 28.24 -7.28 10.29
CA ARG A 180 27.42 -8.41 9.85
C ARG A 180 28.16 -9.19 8.77
N THR A 181 28.50 -10.43 9.06
CA THR A 181 29.22 -11.32 8.13
C THR A 181 28.29 -12.32 7.45
N SER A 182 27.06 -12.48 7.93
CA SER A 182 26.11 -13.47 7.43
C SER A 182 24.99 -12.87 6.58
N VAL A 183 24.66 -13.55 5.48
CA VAL A 183 23.55 -13.22 4.57
C VAL A 183 22.65 -14.44 4.44
N ASP A 184 21.34 -14.19 4.41
CA ASP A 184 20.34 -15.25 4.28
C ASP A 184 19.87 -15.35 2.83
N TYR A 185 19.61 -16.58 2.38
CA TYR A 185 19.20 -16.92 1.03
C TYR A 185 17.98 -17.85 1.06
N GLU A 186 17.04 -17.62 0.15
CA GLU A 186 15.94 -18.53 -0.16
C GLU A 186 15.86 -18.69 -1.69
N HIS A 187 15.83 -19.92 -2.19
CA HIS A 187 15.65 -20.19 -3.61
C HIS A 187 14.22 -20.68 -3.85
N TRP A 188 13.51 -19.96 -4.70
CA TRP A 188 12.16 -20.27 -5.10
C TRP A 188 12.11 -20.67 -6.57
N GLU A 189 11.26 -21.63 -6.91
CA GLU A 189 10.92 -21.97 -8.29
C GLU A 189 9.40 -22.03 -8.40
N HIS A 190 8.82 -21.04 -9.08
CA HIS A 190 7.38 -20.94 -9.32
C HIS A 190 6.54 -21.24 -8.05
N GLY A 191 6.90 -20.57 -6.95
CA GLY A 191 6.16 -20.61 -5.68
C GLY A 191 6.46 -21.82 -4.79
N LYS A 192 7.39 -22.68 -5.20
CA LYS A 192 7.95 -23.76 -4.37
C LYS A 192 9.31 -23.35 -3.82
N LEU A 193 9.49 -23.47 -2.51
CA LEU A 193 10.80 -23.27 -1.87
C LEU A 193 11.68 -24.50 -2.14
N LEU A 194 12.85 -24.29 -2.74
CA LEU A 194 13.83 -25.34 -3.00
C LEU A 194 14.87 -25.43 -1.88
N GLU A 195 15.41 -24.29 -1.43
CA GLU A 195 16.39 -24.25 -0.36
C GLU A 195 16.27 -22.94 0.44
N SER A 196 16.66 -22.99 1.72
CA SER A 196 16.73 -21.83 2.61
C SER A 196 17.93 -21.98 3.54
N TYR A 197 18.86 -21.03 3.52
CA TYR A 197 20.11 -21.12 4.26
C TYR A 197 20.70 -19.76 4.61
N THR A 198 21.65 -19.77 5.55
CA THR A 198 22.50 -18.63 5.89
C THR A 198 23.93 -18.97 5.48
N LEU A 199 24.62 -18.01 4.87
CA LEU A 199 26.06 -18.09 4.56
C LEU A 199 26.82 -17.05 5.38
N ASP A 200 27.76 -17.49 6.21
CA ASP A 200 28.70 -16.62 6.91
C ASP A 200 29.96 -16.42 6.04
N PHE A 201 30.14 -15.22 5.52
CA PHE A 201 31.26 -14.88 4.64
C PHE A 201 32.61 -14.81 5.37
N SER A 202 32.63 -14.75 6.71
CA SER A 202 33.88 -14.76 7.47
C SER A 202 34.47 -16.15 7.64
N THR A 203 33.63 -17.19 7.63
CA THR A 203 34.02 -18.59 7.83
C THR A 203 33.79 -19.45 6.59
N GLY A 204 33.00 -18.99 5.63
CA GLY A 204 32.49 -19.77 4.50
C GLY A 204 31.43 -20.81 4.91
N HIS A 205 31.00 -20.82 6.18
CA HIS A 205 30.06 -21.81 6.68
C HIS A 205 28.64 -21.53 6.19
N ARG A 206 27.99 -22.58 5.70
CA ARG A 206 26.58 -22.59 5.30
C ARG A 206 25.78 -23.40 6.31
N SER A 207 24.71 -22.81 6.85
CA SER A 207 23.77 -23.49 7.75
C SER A 207 22.34 -23.37 7.23
N GLU A 208 21.53 -24.40 7.42
CA GLU A 208 20.10 -24.37 7.09
C GLU A 208 19.35 -23.34 7.95
N LYS A 209 18.28 -22.77 7.38
CA LYS A 209 17.47 -21.76 8.05
C LYS A 209 15.99 -21.97 7.72
N ALA A 210 15.11 -21.75 8.70
CA ALA A 210 13.68 -21.67 8.44
C ALA A 210 13.36 -20.49 7.49
N PRO A 211 12.52 -20.69 6.45
CA PRO A 211 12.16 -19.62 5.53
C PRO A 211 11.38 -18.52 6.25
N SER A 212 11.66 -17.28 5.91
CA SER A 212 11.02 -16.11 6.53
C SER A 212 10.84 -14.91 5.61
N MET A 213 11.54 -14.82 4.48
CA MET A 213 11.54 -13.61 3.65
C MET A 213 10.17 -13.37 3.01
N LEU A 214 9.59 -14.40 2.40
CA LEU A 214 8.26 -14.30 1.80
C LEU A 214 7.19 -13.96 2.85
N ALA A 215 7.26 -14.57 4.02
CA ALA A 215 6.33 -14.30 5.12
C ALA A 215 6.41 -12.83 5.56
N MET A 216 7.62 -12.30 5.75
CA MET A 216 7.80 -10.88 6.09
C MET A 216 7.24 -9.93 5.03
N VAL A 217 7.37 -10.26 3.74
CA VAL A 217 6.77 -9.47 2.65
C VAL A 217 5.24 -9.52 2.71
N LYS A 218 4.66 -10.72 2.89
CA LYS A 218 3.21 -10.89 3.04
C LYS A 218 2.66 -10.10 4.23
N ASP A 219 3.35 -10.13 5.36
CA ASP A 219 2.96 -9.38 6.56
C ASP A 219 2.91 -7.86 6.29
N ILE A 220 3.91 -7.30 5.58
CA ILE A 220 3.87 -5.88 5.19
C ILE A 220 2.68 -5.58 4.27
N ILE A 221 2.41 -6.46 3.31
CA ILE A 221 1.32 -6.22 2.37
C ILE A 221 0.00 -6.23 3.14
N CYS A 222 -0.28 -7.30 3.89
CA CYS A 222 -1.54 -7.52 4.59
C CYS A 222 -1.77 -6.56 5.76
N GLU A 223 -0.77 -6.34 6.62
CA GLU A 223 -0.94 -5.58 7.86
C GLU A 223 -0.74 -4.08 7.67
N GLU A 224 0.00 -3.67 6.63
CA GLU A 224 0.43 -2.29 6.48
C GLU A 224 -0.03 -1.63 5.18
N CYS A 225 0.07 -2.31 4.03
CA CYS A 225 -0.33 -1.74 2.74
C CYS A 225 -1.86 -1.80 2.55
N MET A 226 -2.44 -2.96 2.82
CA MET A 226 -3.85 -3.24 2.58
C MET A 226 -4.82 -2.35 3.36
N PRO A 227 -4.59 -2.02 4.64
CA PRO A 227 -5.42 -1.07 5.36
C PRO A 227 -5.43 0.33 4.73
N LEU A 228 -4.31 0.75 4.13
CA LEU A 228 -4.20 2.04 3.45
C LEU A 228 -4.99 2.07 2.15
N VAL A 229 -4.83 1.05 1.30
CA VAL A 229 -5.55 0.95 0.01
C VAL A 229 -7.06 0.86 0.26
N ASN A 230 -7.45 0.07 1.25
CA ASN A 230 -8.84 -0.19 1.58
C ASN A 230 -9.53 1.00 2.28
N SER A 231 -8.79 2.03 2.70
CA SER A 231 -9.38 3.30 3.20
C SER A 231 -10.32 3.95 2.17
N VAL A 232 -10.29 3.52 0.90
CA VAL A 232 -11.22 3.94 -0.17
C VAL A 232 -11.71 2.74 -0.97
N ARG A 233 -12.83 2.13 -0.56
CA ARG A 233 -13.45 0.99 -1.27
C ARG A 233 -14.43 1.37 -2.38
N ARG A 234 -14.82 2.65 -2.52
CA ARG A 234 -15.84 3.03 -3.51
C ARG A 234 -15.27 2.90 -4.94
N ASN A 235 -15.89 2.03 -5.73
CA ASN A 235 -15.69 1.82 -7.17
C ASN A 235 -14.28 1.37 -7.63
N ALA A 236 -13.54 0.61 -6.80
CA ALA A 236 -12.24 0.06 -7.20
C ALA A 236 -12.19 -1.45 -6.98
N ALA A 237 -11.56 -2.17 -7.92
CA ALA A 237 -11.04 -3.49 -7.63
C ALA A 237 -9.98 -3.32 -6.54
N VAL A 238 -10.13 -4.06 -5.46
CA VAL A 238 -9.19 -4.06 -4.34
C VAL A 238 -8.03 -4.95 -4.76
N TRP A 239 -6.79 -4.46 -4.63
CA TRP A 239 -5.63 -5.35 -4.59
C TRP A 239 -5.89 -6.34 -3.46
N ASP A 240 -5.94 -7.64 -3.70
CA ASP A 240 -6.22 -8.63 -2.65
C ASP A 240 -5.05 -8.81 -1.67
N GLY A 241 -3.87 -8.27 -2.02
CA GLY A 241 -2.66 -8.37 -1.22
C GLY A 241 -1.98 -9.73 -1.32
N ASP A 242 -2.44 -10.62 -2.20
CA ASP A 242 -1.97 -11.99 -2.20
C ASP A 242 -0.71 -12.16 -3.05
N ILE A 243 0.21 -12.99 -2.54
CA ILE A 243 1.33 -13.54 -3.29
C ILE A 243 1.11 -15.05 -3.31
N LYS A 244 0.88 -15.58 -4.51
CA LYS A 244 0.55 -16.98 -4.69
C LYS A 244 1.71 -17.87 -4.23
N VAL A 245 1.38 -18.97 -3.57
CA VAL A 245 2.33 -20.02 -3.21
C VAL A 245 1.72 -21.36 -3.60
N LYS A 246 2.55 -22.33 -3.95
CA LYS A 246 2.07 -23.71 -4.05
C LYS A 246 2.13 -24.32 -2.65
N GLU A 247 1.03 -24.93 -2.21
CA GLU A 247 1.07 -25.77 -1.02
C GLU A 247 2.07 -26.91 -1.26
N ALA A 248 2.85 -27.22 -0.22
CA ALA A 248 3.86 -28.26 -0.25
C ALA A 248 3.23 -29.66 -0.23
#